data_AF-A0A3A1YDK0-F1
#
_entry.id   AF-A0A3A1YDK0-F1
#
_cell.length_a   1.000
_cell.length_b   1.000
_cell.length_c   1.000
_cell.angle_alpha   90.00
_cell.angle_beta   90.00
_cell.angle_gamma   90.00
#
_symmetry.space_group_name_H-M   'P 1'
#
loop_
_entity.id
_entity.type
_entity.pdbx_description
1 polymer ?
#
loop_
_entity_poly.entity_id
_entity_poly.type
_entity_poly.pdbx_seq_one_letter_code
_entity_poly.pdbx_strand_id
1 'polypeptide(L)'
;MDYQNTKKYTQKWQWELMRKSQWLLFFLLFFLLVSCKSSIVDRSSEIKCSFNDSITLSEKKLSKPIYFKNNFLEVEITHRKKNIHYIDKNIYKTIEYDSIGNVSRVYSMIGEAYIGREFYYKNGEICREINHDEGWKVCAFQALKMVEKKVGKTPLKWNIRRNKIDKEWIIYYNTHCFVVEALTDKIRKVNSFICFDDNISYSK
;
A
#
# COMPACT_ATOMS: atom_id res chain seq x y z
N MET A 1 62.46 13.94 -42.05
CA MET A 1 61.33 14.86 -42.27
C MET A 1 60.06 14.03 -42.19
N ASP A 2 59.28 14.27 -41.14
CA ASP A 2 58.01 13.60 -40.84
C ASP A 2 56.94 13.96 -41.87
N TYR A 3 56.21 12.97 -42.37
CA TYR A 3 54.89 13.18 -42.95
C TYR A 3 54.06 11.90 -42.81
N GLN A 4 52.92 12.01 -42.12
CA GLN A 4 51.73 11.13 -42.20
C GLN A 4 51.84 9.71 -41.58
N ASN A 5 50.87 9.15 -40.85
CA ASN A 5 49.42 9.38 -40.87
C ASN A 5 48.76 8.94 -39.55
N THR A 6 47.93 9.82 -39.01
CA THR A 6 46.93 9.59 -37.96
C THR A 6 46.05 8.36 -38.24
N LYS A 7 46.17 7.30 -37.43
CA LYS A 7 45.20 6.19 -37.41
C LYS A 7 43.89 6.68 -36.79
N LYS A 8 42.93 7.05 -37.64
CA LYS A 8 41.52 7.20 -37.25
C LYS A 8 40.98 5.82 -36.87
N TYR A 9 40.78 5.58 -35.58
CA TYR A 9 39.92 4.50 -35.09
C TYR A 9 38.50 4.79 -35.59
N THR A 10 38.13 4.19 -36.72
CA THR A 10 36.78 4.31 -37.26
C THR A 10 35.89 3.24 -36.64
N GLN A 11 34.66 3.62 -36.30
CA GLN A 11 33.63 2.74 -35.73
C GLN A 11 33.47 1.43 -36.51
N LYS A 12 33.76 1.43 -37.82
CA LYS A 12 33.71 0.26 -38.70
C LYS A 12 34.59 -0.90 -38.22
N TRP A 13 35.79 -0.61 -37.69
CA TRP A 13 36.70 -1.65 -37.17
C TRP A 13 36.15 -2.30 -35.90
N GLN A 14 35.52 -1.51 -35.03
CA GLN A 14 34.88 -2.03 -33.82
C GLN A 14 33.70 -2.97 -34.17
N TRP A 15 32.93 -2.64 -35.21
CA TRP A 15 31.83 -3.48 -35.69
C TRP A 15 32.28 -4.79 -36.36
N GLU A 16 33.43 -4.83 -37.02
CA GLU A 16 33.98 -6.06 -37.61
C GLU A 16 34.55 -7.02 -36.56
N LEU A 17 35.21 -6.48 -35.53
CA LEU A 17 35.66 -7.27 -34.38
C LEU A 17 34.52 -7.90 -33.58
N MET A 18 33.42 -7.15 -33.38
CA MET A 18 32.24 -7.69 -32.69
C MET A 18 31.59 -8.85 -33.45
N ARG A 19 31.66 -8.87 -34.79
CA ARG A 19 31.00 -9.90 -35.62
C ARG A 19 31.75 -11.23 -35.66
N LYS A 20 33.06 -11.24 -35.38
CA LYS A 20 33.92 -12.42 -35.50
C LYS A 20 34.03 -13.22 -34.19
N SER A 21 33.51 -12.70 -33.08
CA SER A 21 33.69 -13.28 -31.76
C SER A 21 32.50 -14.14 -31.34
N GLN A 22 32.65 -15.47 -31.41
CA GLN A 22 31.68 -16.43 -30.86
C GLN A 22 31.47 -16.25 -29.34
N TRP A 23 32.46 -15.69 -28.63
CA TRP A 23 32.38 -15.41 -27.20
C TRP A 23 31.43 -14.26 -26.85
N LEU A 24 31.26 -13.27 -27.74
CA LEU A 24 30.34 -12.14 -27.52
C LEU A 24 28.87 -12.59 -27.49
N LEU A 25 28.51 -13.60 -28.29
CA LEU A 25 27.18 -14.20 -28.27
C LEU A 25 26.90 -14.90 -26.93
N PHE A 26 27.89 -15.62 -26.38
CA PHE A 26 27.79 -16.24 -25.06
C PHE A 26 27.69 -15.21 -23.94
N PHE A 27 28.46 -14.11 -23.99
CA PHE A 27 28.35 -13.01 -23.02
C PHE A 27 26.99 -12.31 -23.09
N LEU A 28 26.43 -12.08 -24.28
CA LEU A 28 25.08 -11.53 -24.45
C LEU A 28 24.00 -12.50 -23.94
N LEU A 29 24.12 -13.81 -24.21
CA LEU A 29 23.23 -14.82 -23.66
C LEU A 29 23.32 -14.90 -22.13
N PHE A 30 24.53 -14.82 -21.57
CA PHE A 30 24.75 -14.82 -20.13
C PHE A 30 24.15 -13.56 -19.46
N PHE A 31 24.30 -12.38 -20.07
CA PHE A 31 23.64 -11.15 -19.59
C PHE A 31 22.11 -11.22 -19.68
N LEU A 32 21.55 -11.86 -20.71
CA LEU A 32 20.10 -12.12 -20.81
C LEU A 32 19.63 -13.12 -19.74
N LEU A 33 20.40 -14.17 -19.45
CA LEU A 33 20.07 -15.19 -18.45
C LEU A 33 20.23 -14.68 -17.00
N VAL A 34 21.20 -13.80 -16.74
CA VAL A 34 21.40 -13.14 -15.43
C VAL A 34 20.37 -12.02 -15.21
N SER A 35 19.95 -11.31 -16.27
CA SER A 35 18.87 -10.31 -16.18
C SER A 35 17.50 -10.92 -15.85
N CYS A 36 17.31 -12.22 -16.06
CA CYS A 36 16.10 -12.95 -15.65
C CYS A 36 16.12 -13.45 -14.20
N LYS A 37 17.23 -13.31 -13.46
CA LYS A 37 17.31 -13.74 -12.04
C LYS A 37 17.20 -12.60 -11.02
N SER A 38 17.10 -11.35 -11.45
CA SER A 38 16.97 -10.20 -10.55
C SER A 38 15.67 -9.43 -10.76
N SER A 39 14.54 -10.06 -10.42
CA SER A 39 13.35 -9.37 -9.88
C SER A 39 12.21 -10.34 -9.47
N ILE A 40 12.55 -11.38 -8.71
CA ILE A 40 11.62 -11.94 -7.70
C ILE A 40 12.18 -11.56 -6.33
N VAL A 41 12.45 -10.27 -6.15
CA VAL A 41 12.68 -9.69 -4.83
C VAL A 41 11.31 -9.23 -4.35
N ASP A 42 10.94 -9.71 -3.16
CA ASP A 42 9.67 -9.50 -2.48
C ASP A 42 9.17 -8.05 -2.49
N ARG A 43 8.32 -7.70 -3.47
CA ARG A 43 7.65 -6.39 -3.55
C ARG A 43 6.69 -6.09 -2.38
N SER A 44 6.40 -7.02 -1.47
CA SER A 44 5.63 -6.71 -0.26
C SER A 44 6.44 -5.85 0.73
N SER A 45 7.77 -5.94 0.70
CA SER A 45 8.67 -5.23 1.61
C SER A 45 8.79 -3.72 1.35
N GLU A 46 8.45 -3.24 0.15
CA GLU A 46 8.52 -1.80 -0.19
C GLU A 46 7.23 -1.02 0.14
N ILE A 47 6.11 -1.70 0.39
CA ILE A 47 4.87 -1.00 0.72
C ILE A 47 4.95 -0.53 2.15
N LYS A 48 5.12 0.79 2.30
CA LYS A 48 5.13 1.46 3.60
C LYS A 48 3.79 1.23 4.31
N CYS A 49 3.87 0.83 5.57
CA CYS A 49 2.71 0.71 6.46
C CYS A 49 2.14 2.06 6.94
N SER A 50 2.76 3.17 6.54
CA SER A 50 2.25 4.49 6.82
C SER A 50 1.24 4.91 5.76
N PHE A 51 -0.03 5.02 6.14
CA PHE A 51 -0.95 5.91 5.45
C PHE A 51 -0.52 7.37 5.72
N ASN A 52 -1.00 8.33 4.93
CA ASN A 52 -0.70 9.73 5.22
C ASN A 52 -1.49 10.21 6.45
N ASP A 53 -0.93 9.93 7.63
CA ASP A 53 -1.55 10.25 8.91
C ASP A 53 -1.40 11.74 9.28
N SER A 54 -0.67 12.52 8.48
CA SER A 54 -0.49 13.95 8.72
C SER A 54 -1.78 14.74 8.44
N ILE A 55 -2.02 15.77 9.24
CA ILE A 55 -3.06 16.77 8.97
C ILE A 55 -2.40 18.12 8.70
N THR A 56 -2.95 18.85 7.74
CA THR A 56 -2.49 20.20 7.42
C THR A 56 -2.94 21.21 8.48
N LEU A 57 -2.30 22.38 8.52
CA LEU A 57 -2.67 23.44 9.47
C LEU A 57 -4.13 23.90 9.29
N SER A 58 -4.63 23.94 8.05
CA SER A 58 -6.02 24.31 7.75
C SER A 58 -7.02 23.26 8.24
N GLU A 59 -6.61 21.99 8.27
CA GLU A 59 -7.44 20.88 8.78
C GLU A 59 -7.47 20.81 10.32
N LYS A 60 -6.61 21.55 11.03
CA LYS A 60 -6.67 21.65 12.50
C LYS A 60 -7.92 22.37 13.01
N LYS A 61 -8.63 23.08 12.13
CA LYS A 61 -9.86 23.80 12.46
C LYS A 61 -11.00 23.35 11.56
N LEU A 62 -12.19 23.28 12.14
CA LEU A 62 -13.40 22.94 11.42
C LEU A 62 -13.68 24.03 10.36
N SER A 63 -13.75 23.60 9.10
CA SER A 63 -14.23 24.46 8.01
C SER A 63 -15.74 24.40 7.89
N LYS A 64 -16.32 25.29 7.07
CA LYS A 64 -17.76 25.26 6.77
C LYS A 64 -18.16 23.88 6.21
N PRO A 65 -19.42 23.45 6.43
CA PRO A 65 -19.94 22.25 5.82
C PRO A 65 -19.79 22.30 4.31
N ILE A 66 -19.22 21.25 3.74
CA ILE A 66 -18.89 21.10 2.32
C ILE A 66 -19.15 19.65 1.96
N TYR A 67 -19.78 19.42 0.82
CA TYR A 67 -19.85 18.11 0.19
C TYR A 67 -19.23 18.19 -1.20
N PHE A 68 -18.33 17.27 -1.50
CA PHE A 68 -17.66 17.16 -2.80
C PHE A 68 -17.49 15.69 -3.15
N LYS A 69 -17.80 15.30 -4.40
CA LYS A 69 -17.62 13.93 -4.87
C LYS A 69 -17.19 13.91 -6.33
N ASN A 70 -16.17 13.11 -6.63
CA ASN A 70 -15.79 12.74 -7.98
C ASN A 70 -15.52 11.23 -8.04
N ASN A 71 -14.95 10.74 -9.14
CA ASN A 71 -14.71 9.30 -9.34
C ASN A 71 -13.65 8.68 -8.41
N PHE A 72 -12.82 9.50 -7.76
CA PHE A 72 -11.68 9.07 -6.95
C PHE A 72 -11.78 9.45 -5.49
N LEU A 73 -12.51 10.54 -5.19
CA LEU A 73 -12.51 11.21 -3.90
C LEU A 73 -13.92 11.68 -3.56
N GLU A 74 -14.35 11.39 -2.34
CA GLU A 74 -15.55 11.94 -1.72
C GLU A 74 -15.15 12.62 -0.41
N VAL A 75 -15.51 13.90 -0.25
CA VAL A 75 -15.24 14.70 0.94
C VAL A 75 -16.56 15.22 1.49
N GLU A 76 -16.80 14.93 2.76
CA GLU A 76 -17.96 15.40 3.48
C GLU A 76 -17.50 16.09 4.76
N ILE A 77 -17.89 17.35 4.94
CA ILE A 77 -17.64 18.12 6.14
C ILE A 77 -18.99 18.42 6.78
N THR A 78 -19.18 17.90 7.98
CA THR A 78 -20.34 18.13 8.85
C THR A 78 -19.94 19.04 10.00
N HIS A 79 -20.87 19.35 10.90
CA HIS A 79 -20.63 20.23 12.05
C HIS A 79 -19.53 19.76 13.01
N ARG A 80 -19.10 18.48 12.96
CA ARG A 80 -18.04 17.95 13.85
C ARG A 80 -17.10 16.95 13.20
N LYS A 81 -17.24 16.67 11.91
CA LYS A 81 -16.43 15.66 11.22
C LYS A 81 -16.11 16.10 9.81
N LYS A 82 -14.88 15.83 9.38
CA LYS A 82 -14.46 15.84 7.98
C LYS A 82 -14.11 14.41 7.60
N ASN A 83 -14.89 13.82 6.72
CA ASN A 83 -14.68 12.50 6.14
C ASN A 83 -14.07 12.69 4.74
N ILE A 84 -13.00 11.96 4.46
CA ILE A 84 -12.33 11.91 3.17
C ILE A 84 -12.30 10.44 2.75
N HIS A 85 -13.07 10.06 1.75
CA HIS A 85 -13.14 8.72 1.19
C HIS A 85 -12.36 8.65 -0.12
N TYR A 86 -11.30 7.86 -0.13
CA TYR A 86 -10.54 7.49 -1.32
C TYR A 86 -11.22 6.28 -1.94
N ILE A 87 -12.03 6.52 -2.97
CA ILE A 87 -12.99 5.55 -3.52
C ILE A 87 -12.28 4.34 -4.13
N ASP A 88 -11.18 4.57 -4.83
CA ASP A 88 -10.38 3.54 -5.52
C ASP A 88 -9.81 2.47 -4.58
N LYS A 89 -9.49 2.88 -3.34
CA LYS A 89 -8.88 2.03 -2.32
C LYS A 89 -9.84 1.66 -1.20
N ASN A 90 -11.05 2.23 -1.23
CA ASN A 90 -12.03 2.14 -0.15
C ASN A 90 -11.45 2.54 1.22
N ILE A 91 -10.59 3.57 1.25
CA ILE A 91 -9.99 4.09 2.48
C ILE A 91 -10.76 5.33 2.93
N TYR A 92 -11.12 5.37 4.20
CA TYR A 92 -11.68 6.54 4.85
C TYR A 92 -10.62 7.18 5.74
N LYS A 93 -10.48 8.51 5.65
CA LYS A 93 -9.78 9.33 6.64
C LYS A 93 -10.81 10.24 7.28
N THR A 94 -10.91 10.17 8.61
CA THR A 94 -11.82 11.00 9.38
C THR A 94 -11.03 11.91 10.31
N ILE A 95 -11.41 13.17 10.29
CA ILE A 95 -10.96 14.20 11.22
C ILE A 95 -12.18 14.63 12.02
N GLU A 96 -12.15 14.38 13.33
CA GLU A 96 -13.19 14.80 14.26
C GLU A 96 -12.78 16.09 14.97
N TYR A 97 -13.77 16.93 15.25
CA TYR A 97 -13.58 18.22 15.91
C TYR A 97 -14.35 18.26 17.24
N ASP A 98 -13.82 19.00 18.22
CA ASP A 98 -14.49 19.32 19.47
C ASP A 98 -15.65 20.32 19.26
N SER A 99 -16.33 20.70 20.34
CA SER A 99 -17.46 21.64 20.28
C SER A 99 -17.10 23.06 19.85
N ILE A 100 -15.81 23.42 19.89
CA ILE A 100 -15.29 24.76 19.57
C ILE A 100 -14.65 24.75 18.16
N GLY A 101 -14.54 23.58 17.54
CA GLY A 101 -14.04 23.39 16.17
C GLY A 101 -12.54 23.08 16.09
N ASN A 102 -11.87 22.70 17.18
CA ASN A 102 -10.50 22.20 17.12
C ASN A 102 -10.48 20.71 16.83
N VAL A 103 -9.47 20.21 16.13
CA VAL A 103 -9.29 18.76 15.96
C VAL A 103 -9.19 18.08 17.32
N SER A 104 -9.96 17.02 17.48
CA SER A 104 -9.96 16.16 18.67
C SER A 104 -9.43 14.76 18.36
N ARG A 105 -9.63 14.28 17.13
CA ARG A 105 -9.24 12.93 16.72
C ARG A 105 -8.99 12.85 15.21
N VAL A 106 -7.99 12.08 14.81
CA VAL A 106 -7.72 11.74 13.40
C VAL A 106 -7.48 10.25 13.30
N TYR A 107 -8.17 9.59 12.38
CA TYR A 107 -7.99 8.16 12.15
C TYR A 107 -8.30 7.78 10.70
N SER A 108 -7.82 6.61 10.30
CA SER A 108 -8.11 6.02 9.00
C SER A 108 -8.66 4.60 9.11
N MET A 109 -9.52 4.25 8.16
CA MET A 109 -10.18 2.95 8.10
C MET A 109 -10.19 2.43 6.67
N ILE A 110 -10.21 1.11 6.51
CA ILE A 110 -10.57 0.45 5.26
C ILE A 110 -11.75 -0.46 5.58
N GLY A 111 -12.91 -0.14 5.04
CA GLY A 111 -14.17 -0.73 5.50
C GLY A 111 -14.34 -0.58 7.02
N GLU A 112 -14.33 -1.69 7.76
CA GLU A 112 -14.56 -1.69 9.22
C GLU A 112 -13.27 -1.68 10.07
N ALA A 113 -12.09 -1.88 9.47
CA ALA A 113 -10.85 -1.94 10.22
C ALA A 113 -10.16 -0.57 10.31
N TYR A 114 -9.80 -0.16 11.53
CA TYR A 114 -8.81 0.89 11.76
C TYR A 114 -7.44 0.45 11.28
N ILE A 115 -6.73 1.35 10.59
CA ILE A 115 -5.44 1.10 9.94
C ILE A 115 -4.43 2.19 10.28
N GLY A 116 -3.15 1.87 10.23
CA GLY A 116 -2.09 2.83 10.50
C GLY A 116 -2.22 3.43 11.89
N ARG A 117 -2.08 4.76 11.98
CA ARG A 117 -2.10 5.46 13.25
C ARG A 117 -3.35 6.30 13.45
N GLU A 118 -3.76 6.34 14.69
CA GLU A 118 -4.83 7.18 15.19
C GLU A 118 -4.27 8.13 16.24
N PHE A 119 -4.64 9.39 16.12
CA PHE A 119 -4.17 10.47 16.98
C PHE A 119 -5.33 11.16 17.68
N TYR A 120 -5.20 11.36 18.98
CA TYR A 120 -6.07 12.22 19.76
C TYR A 120 -5.34 13.51 20.11
N TYR A 121 -6.10 14.59 20.10
CA TYR A 121 -5.58 15.94 20.29
C TYR A 121 -6.19 16.60 21.52
N LYS A 122 -5.38 17.36 22.24
CA LYS A 122 -5.80 18.26 23.32
C LYS A 122 -5.03 19.56 23.17
N ASN A 123 -5.73 20.68 23.14
CA ASN A 123 -5.15 22.02 22.95
C ASN A 123 -4.27 22.13 21.67
N GLY A 124 -4.60 21.39 20.60
CA GLY A 124 -3.87 21.42 19.33
C GLY A 124 -2.62 20.55 19.27
N GLU A 125 -2.29 19.83 20.34
CA GLU A 125 -1.17 18.90 20.46
C GLU A 125 -1.66 17.45 20.56
N ILE A 126 -0.84 16.50 20.10
CA ILE A 126 -1.15 15.07 20.22
C ILE A 126 -0.97 14.67 21.67
N CYS A 127 -2.04 14.17 22.30
CA CYS A 127 -2.02 13.68 23.67
C CYS A 127 -2.07 12.15 23.77
N ARG A 128 -2.47 11.47 22.69
CA ARG A 128 -2.47 10.01 22.59
C ARG A 128 -2.31 9.58 21.13
N GLU A 129 -1.47 8.56 20.93
CA GLU A 129 -1.28 7.87 19.67
C GLU A 129 -1.67 6.40 19.86
N ILE A 130 -2.38 5.82 18.89
CA ILE A 130 -2.67 4.40 18.81
C ILE A 130 -2.17 3.92 17.45
N ASN A 131 -1.23 2.97 17.45
CA ASN A 131 -0.78 2.30 16.24
C ASN A 131 -1.56 0.98 16.07
N HIS A 132 -2.46 0.94 15.09
CA HIS A 132 -3.32 -0.23 14.84
C HIS A 132 -2.57 -1.41 14.22
N ASP A 133 -1.37 -1.16 13.70
CA ASP A 133 -0.46 -2.15 13.12
C ASP A 133 0.67 -2.53 14.10
N GLU A 134 0.64 -2.07 15.35
CA GLU A 134 1.69 -2.37 16.33
C GLU A 134 1.76 -3.87 16.67
N GLY A 135 2.95 -4.44 16.51
CA GLY A 135 3.19 -5.88 16.67
C GLY A 135 2.66 -6.73 15.51
N TRP A 136 2.35 -6.13 14.36
CA TRP A 136 2.01 -6.82 13.11
C TRP A 136 3.21 -6.69 12.15
N LYS A 137 3.70 -7.80 11.58
CA LYS A 137 4.76 -7.78 10.56
C LYS A 137 4.19 -7.30 9.21
N VAL A 138 2.94 -7.64 8.94
CA VAL A 138 2.18 -7.23 7.75
C VAL A 138 1.06 -6.29 8.17
N CYS A 139 1.10 -5.04 7.71
CA CYS A 139 0.01 -4.09 7.93
C CYS A 139 -1.12 -4.26 6.91
N ALA A 140 -2.25 -3.61 7.14
CA ALA A 140 -3.43 -3.69 6.28
C ALA A 140 -3.14 -3.41 4.79
N PHE A 141 -2.31 -2.41 4.47
CA PHE A 141 -1.95 -2.07 3.09
C PHE A 141 -1.17 -3.18 2.39
N GLN A 142 -0.21 -3.78 3.10
CA GLN A 142 0.58 -4.89 2.58
C GLN A 142 -0.33 -6.11 2.37
N ALA A 143 -1.21 -6.40 3.33
CA ALA A 143 -2.18 -7.48 3.23
C ALA A 143 -3.07 -7.31 1.99
N LEU A 144 -3.64 -6.12 1.77
CA LEU A 144 -4.43 -5.82 0.57
C LEU A 144 -3.63 -6.06 -0.71
N LYS A 145 -2.39 -5.56 -0.79
CA LYS A 145 -1.54 -5.78 -1.98
C LYS A 145 -1.26 -7.26 -2.23
N MET A 146 -1.03 -8.03 -1.17
CA MET A 146 -0.79 -9.46 -1.29
C MET A 146 -2.00 -10.17 -1.90
N VAL A 147 -3.21 -9.80 -1.47
CA VAL A 147 -4.44 -10.37 -2.05
C VAL A 147 -4.65 -9.86 -3.48
N GLU A 148 -4.44 -8.58 -3.78
CA GLU A 148 -4.49 -8.06 -5.16
C GLU A 148 -3.57 -8.84 -6.09
N LYS A 149 -2.33 -9.09 -5.67
CA LYS A 149 -1.35 -9.87 -6.45
C LYS A 149 -1.84 -11.30 -6.68
N LYS A 150 -2.45 -11.92 -5.67
CA LYS A 150 -3.00 -13.28 -5.77
C LYS A 150 -4.23 -13.38 -6.67
N VAL A 151 -5.05 -12.32 -6.70
CA VAL A 151 -6.28 -12.25 -7.49
C VAL A 151 -6.03 -11.82 -8.94
N GLY A 152 -4.92 -11.12 -9.20
CA GLY A 152 -4.53 -10.65 -10.54
C GLY A 152 -5.33 -9.44 -11.06
N LYS A 153 -6.18 -8.85 -10.22
CA LYS A 153 -6.92 -7.62 -10.49
C LYS A 153 -7.13 -6.83 -9.19
N THR A 154 -7.38 -5.54 -9.32
CA THR A 154 -7.84 -4.67 -8.22
C THR A 154 -9.38 -4.55 -8.27
N PRO A 155 -10.12 -5.30 -7.46
CA PRO A 155 -11.53 -5.08 -7.19
C PRO A 155 -11.83 -3.64 -6.83
N LEU A 156 -12.96 -3.16 -7.34
CA LEU A 156 -13.48 -1.82 -7.12
C LEU A 156 -13.82 -1.55 -5.65
N LYS A 157 -14.14 -2.60 -4.88
CA LYS A 157 -14.49 -2.52 -3.46
C LYS A 157 -13.96 -3.76 -2.75
N TRP A 158 -12.94 -3.57 -1.94
CA TRP A 158 -12.50 -4.53 -0.95
C TRP A 158 -12.92 -4.05 0.44
N ASN A 159 -13.18 -4.97 1.32
CA ASN A 159 -13.31 -4.71 2.75
C ASN A 159 -12.29 -5.56 3.48
N ILE A 160 -11.85 -5.06 4.64
CA ILE A 160 -10.86 -5.72 5.47
C ILE A 160 -11.35 -5.66 6.92
N ARG A 161 -11.24 -6.81 7.57
CA ARG A 161 -11.49 -7.01 8.98
C ARG A 161 -10.22 -7.48 9.65
N ARG A 162 -10.13 -7.20 10.95
CA ARG A 162 -8.95 -7.51 11.75
C ARG A 162 -9.32 -8.55 12.80
N ASN A 163 -8.74 -9.74 12.70
CA ASN A 163 -8.73 -10.69 13.80
C ASN A 163 -7.52 -10.42 14.69
N LYS A 164 -7.77 -9.88 15.90
CA LYS A 164 -6.71 -9.53 16.85
C LYS A 164 -6.10 -10.74 17.56
N ILE A 165 -6.87 -11.82 17.72
CA ILE A 165 -6.47 -13.01 18.48
C ILE A 165 -5.39 -13.74 17.70
N ASP A 166 -5.68 -14.09 16.45
CA ASP A 166 -4.76 -14.85 15.60
C ASP A 166 -3.81 -13.95 14.78
N LYS A 167 -3.95 -12.62 14.94
CA LYS A 167 -3.20 -11.61 14.18
C LYS A 167 -3.37 -11.83 12.67
N GLU A 168 -4.62 -11.75 12.20
CA GLU A 168 -4.95 -11.98 10.81
C GLU A 168 -5.74 -10.82 10.21
N TRP A 169 -5.47 -10.55 8.94
CA TRP A 169 -6.30 -9.70 8.10
C TRP A 169 -7.24 -10.57 7.29
N ILE A 170 -8.54 -10.33 7.47
CA ILE A 170 -9.59 -10.99 6.71
C ILE A 170 -10.03 -10.02 5.62
N ILE A 171 -9.73 -10.36 4.37
CA ILE A 171 -9.96 -9.50 3.21
C ILE A 171 -11.01 -10.15 2.32
N TYR A 172 -12.04 -9.39 1.98
CA TYR A 172 -13.10 -9.86 1.10
C TYR A 172 -13.52 -8.84 0.05
N TYR A 173 -13.93 -9.38 -1.08
CA TYR A 173 -14.61 -8.67 -2.14
C TYR A 173 -15.55 -9.64 -2.85
N ASN A 174 -16.77 -9.20 -3.15
CA ASN A 174 -17.81 -10.06 -3.72
C ASN A 174 -17.96 -11.35 -2.90
N THR A 175 -17.77 -12.52 -3.53
CA THR A 175 -17.83 -13.86 -2.91
C THR A 175 -16.47 -14.44 -2.56
N HIS A 176 -15.39 -13.64 -2.68
CA HIS A 176 -14.04 -14.09 -2.41
C HIS A 176 -13.56 -13.62 -1.04
N CYS A 177 -13.01 -14.55 -0.27
CA CYS A 177 -12.51 -14.34 1.08
C CYS A 177 -11.08 -14.85 1.19
N PHE A 178 -10.21 -14.02 1.75
CA PHE A 178 -8.80 -14.31 1.95
C PHE A 178 -8.41 -13.98 3.38
N VAL A 179 -7.54 -14.81 3.93
CA VAL A 179 -6.91 -14.56 5.22
C VAL A 179 -5.42 -14.37 4.98
N VAL A 180 -4.89 -13.26 5.51
CA VAL A 180 -3.46 -12.95 5.51
C VAL A 180 -2.98 -12.97 6.96
N GLU A 181 -2.07 -13.89 7.27
CA GLU A 181 -1.42 -13.97 8.58
C GLU A 181 -0.45 -12.80 8.74
N ALA A 182 -0.69 -11.97 9.74
CA ALA A 182 0.05 -10.73 9.90
C ALA A 182 1.47 -10.91 10.44
N LEU A 183 1.82 -12.09 10.95
CA LEU A 183 3.15 -12.40 11.48
C LEU A 183 4.03 -13.15 10.47
N THR A 184 3.43 -13.91 9.57
CA THR A 184 4.14 -14.86 8.69
C THR A 184 4.00 -14.54 7.22
N ASP A 185 3.22 -13.52 6.84
CA ASP A 185 2.89 -13.16 5.45
C ASP A 185 2.25 -14.27 4.60
N LYS A 186 1.75 -15.32 5.25
CA LYS A 186 1.00 -16.38 4.56
C LYS A 186 -0.39 -15.89 4.15
N ILE A 187 -0.79 -16.25 2.94
CA ILE A 187 -2.10 -15.91 2.36
C ILE A 187 -2.86 -17.16 1.93
N ARG A 188 -4.04 -17.36 2.50
CA ARG A 188 -4.95 -18.48 2.17
C ARG A 188 -6.30 -17.96 1.69
N LYS A 189 -6.86 -18.62 0.67
CA LYS A 189 -8.24 -18.40 0.24
C LYS A 189 -9.11 -19.27 1.13
N VAL A 190 -10.17 -18.70 1.68
CA VAL A 190 -11.08 -19.42 2.58
C VAL A 190 -12.52 -19.31 2.07
N ASN A 191 -13.42 -20.08 2.68
CA ASN A 191 -14.84 -20.02 2.36
C ASN A 191 -15.42 -18.64 2.74
N SER A 192 -16.34 -18.11 1.93
CA SER A 192 -16.93 -16.79 2.14
C SER A 192 -17.63 -16.65 3.48
N PHE A 193 -18.20 -17.74 4.02
CA PHE A 193 -18.83 -17.75 5.35
C PHE A 193 -17.90 -17.22 6.46
N ILE A 194 -16.59 -17.50 6.38
CA ILE A 194 -15.60 -17.07 7.38
C ILE A 194 -15.42 -15.54 7.39
N CYS A 195 -15.70 -14.87 6.27
CA CYS A 195 -15.59 -13.41 6.20
C CYS A 195 -16.78 -12.66 6.83
N PHE A 196 -17.92 -13.34 7.00
CA PHE A 196 -19.17 -12.76 7.51
C PHE A 196 -19.54 -13.24 8.91
N ASP A 197 -18.78 -14.16 9.48
CA ASP A 197 -19.01 -14.67 10.83
C ASP A 197 -18.21 -13.83 11.83
N ASP A 198 -18.92 -13.02 12.60
CA ASP A 198 -18.32 -12.15 13.63
C ASP A 198 -17.88 -12.94 14.89
N ASN A 199 -18.12 -14.26 14.95
CA ASN A 199 -17.92 -15.10 16.14
C ASN A 199 -16.84 -16.20 16.05
N ILE A 200 -16.05 -16.26 14.98
CA ILE A 200 -15.05 -17.35 14.86
C ILE A 200 -13.83 -17.05 15.73
N SER A 201 -13.87 -17.54 16.99
CA SER A 201 -12.67 -17.98 17.68
C SER A 201 -12.15 -19.23 16.97
N TYR A 202 -10.97 -19.18 16.38
CA TYR A 202 -10.35 -20.39 15.82
C TYR A 202 -10.01 -21.32 17.00
N SER A 203 -10.79 -22.39 17.18
CA SER A 203 -10.39 -23.50 18.03
C SER A 203 -9.16 -24.14 17.40
N LYS A 204 -8.06 -24.13 18.16
CA LYS A 204 -6.79 -24.81 17.85
C LYS A 204 -6.98 -26.28 17.49
#